data_AF-A0A8T4GH81-F1
#
_entry.id   AF-A0A8T4GH81-F1
#
_cell.length_a   1.000
_cell.length_b   1.000
_cell.length_c   1.000
_cell.angle_alpha   90.00
_cell.angle_beta   90.00
_cell.angle_gamma   90.00
#
_symmetry.space_group_name_H-M   'P 1'
#
loop_
_entity.id
_entity.type
_entity.pdbx_description
1 polymer ?
#
loop_
_entity_poly.entity_id
_entity_poly.type
_entity_poly.pdbx_seq_one_letter_code
_entity_poly.pdbx_strand_id
1 'polypeptide(L)'
;MTEKTDEERNKRIRREVLTDAYNAHEMAISWCYHLERQMSFPFQARCIEERTISPLRADEAVPVVGMTVRVYPEVSTAGTA
;
A
#
# COMPACT_ATOMS: atom_id res chain seq x y z
N MET A 1 22.69 0.59 -7.93
CA MET A 1 22.34 0.73 -6.49
C MET A 1 22.42 -0.67 -5.89
N THR A 2 23.53 -1.01 -5.28
CA THR A 2 23.73 -2.35 -4.68
C THR A 2 22.92 -2.42 -3.39
N GLU A 3 21.73 -3.02 -3.48
CA GLU A 3 20.89 -3.30 -2.31
C GLU A 3 21.61 -4.30 -1.43
N LYS A 4 22.27 -3.81 -0.37
CA LYS A 4 22.66 -4.67 0.73
C LYS A 4 21.37 -5.12 1.39
N THR A 5 21.04 -6.39 1.24
CA THR A 5 19.86 -7.01 1.85
C THR A 5 19.82 -6.68 3.35
N ASP A 6 18.83 -5.91 3.76
CA ASP A 6 18.55 -5.69 5.18
C ASP A 6 17.81 -6.93 5.71
N GLU A 7 18.58 -7.84 6.30
CA GLU A 7 18.06 -9.10 6.83
C GLU A 7 17.01 -8.88 7.92
N GLU A 8 17.17 -7.86 8.77
CA GLU A 8 16.23 -7.54 9.83
C GLU A 8 14.93 -6.98 9.28
N ARG A 9 15.00 -6.12 8.25
CA ARG A 9 13.79 -5.68 7.51
C ARG A 9 13.06 -6.86 6.89
N ASN A 10 13.79 -7.78 6.25
CA ASN A 10 13.17 -8.95 5.59
C ASN A 10 12.54 -9.91 6.61
N LYS A 11 13.20 -10.12 7.74
CA LYS A 11 12.68 -10.93 8.85
C LYS A 11 11.42 -10.31 9.44
N ARG A 12 11.39 -8.99 9.62
CA ARG A 12 10.18 -8.26 10.04
C ARG A 12 9.04 -8.43 9.05
N ILE A 13 9.29 -8.23 7.76
CA ILE A 13 8.26 -8.40 6.72
C ILE A 13 7.68 -9.82 6.75
N ARG A 14 8.52 -10.85 6.83
CA ARG A 14 8.05 -12.25 6.85
C ARG A 14 7.26 -12.62 8.11
N ARG A 15 7.57 -12.03 9.26
CA ARG A 15 6.98 -12.40 10.57
C ARG A 15 5.82 -11.53 11.02
N GLU A 16 5.76 -10.29 10.55
CA GLU A 16 4.78 -9.31 11.00
C GLU A 16 3.82 -8.87 9.90
N VAL A 17 4.24 -8.96 8.64
CA VAL A 17 3.41 -8.53 7.50
C VAL A 17 2.84 -9.73 6.78
N LEU A 18 3.68 -10.64 6.28
CA LEU A 18 3.26 -11.73 5.40
C LEU A 18 2.84 -13.00 6.15
N THR A 19 2.59 -12.91 7.45
CA THR A 19 2.12 -14.04 8.26
C THR A 19 0.75 -14.49 7.76
N ASP A 20 0.68 -15.75 7.33
CA ASP A 20 -0.52 -16.40 6.77
C ASP A 20 -1.10 -15.73 5.51
N ALA A 21 -0.27 -14.99 4.76
CA ALA A 21 -0.62 -14.46 3.44
C ALA A 21 -0.04 -15.36 2.34
N TYR A 22 -0.89 -16.13 1.66
CA TYR A 22 -0.50 -17.13 0.66
C TYR A 22 -0.66 -16.65 -0.78
N ASN A 23 -1.51 -15.66 -1.02
CA ASN A 23 -1.74 -15.07 -2.35
C ASN A 23 -1.55 -13.55 -2.38
N ALA A 24 -1.49 -12.97 -3.58
CA ALA A 24 -1.25 -11.53 -3.78
C ALA A 24 -2.29 -10.62 -3.10
N HIS A 25 -3.55 -11.07 -3.06
CA HIS A 25 -4.64 -10.33 -2.44
C HIS A 25 -4.50 -10.30 -0.92
N GLU A 26 -4.22 -11.45 -0.30
CA GLU A 26 -3.93 -11.56 1.14
C GLU A 26 -2.70 -10.74 1.52
N MET A 27 -1.63 -10.79 0.71
CA MET A 27 -0.44 -9.99 0.94
C MET A 27 -0.75 -8.49 0.93
N ALA A 28 -1.57 -8.01 -0.01
CA ALA A 28 -1.97 -6.61 -0.07
C ALA A 28 -2.77 -6.19 1.18
N ILE A 29 -3.70 -7.03 1.64
CA ILE A 29 -4.50 -6.79 2.85
C ILE A 29 -3.60 -6.74 4.10
N SER A 30 -2.67 -7.69 4.21
CA SER A 30 -1.70 -7.74 5.31
C SER A 30 -0.84 -6.48 5.37
N TRP A 31 -0.38 -5.97 4.23
CA TRP A 31 0.35 -4.69 4.16
C TRP A 31 -0.52 -3.53 4.63
N CYS A 32 -1.77 -3.43 4.18
CA CYS A 32 -2.69 -2.38 4.61
C CYS A 32 -2.84 -2.37 6.14
N TYR A 33 -3.13 -3.51 6.76
CA TYR A 33 -3.29 -3.59 8.21
C TYR A 33 -2.00 -3.34 8.99
N HIS A 34 -0.86 -3.86 8.51
CA HIS A 34 0.41 -3.62 9.16
C HIS A 34 0.75 -2.12 9.17
N LEU A 35 0.64 -1.45 8.01
CA LEU A 35 0.96 -0.02 7.92
C LEU A 35 -0.06 0.85 8.65
N GLU A 36 -1.35 0.51 8.64
CA GLU A 36 -2.38 1.21 9.42
C GLU A 36 -2.07 1.19 10.92
N ARG A 37 -1.56 0.07 11.45
CA ARG A 37 -1.17 -0.06 12.86
C ARG A 37 0.14 0.64 13.21
N GLN A 38 1.09 0.71 12.27
CA GLN A 38 2.43 1.25 12.51
C GLN A 38 2.54 2.76 12.24
N MET A 39 1.74 3.29 11.34
CA MET A 39 1.77 4.71 11.01
C MET A 39 0.99 5.54 12.04
N SER A 40 1.53 6.72 12.34
CA SER A 40 0.83 7.72 13.15
C SER A 40 0.11 8.70 12.23
N PHE A 41 -1.21 8.69 12.27
CA PHE A 41 -2.05 9.63 11.54
C PHE A 41 -2.60 10.72 12.47
N PRO A 42 -2.87 11.93 11.96
CA PRO A 42 -2.58 12.38 10.60
C PRO A 42 -1.11 12.80 10.42
N PHE A 43 -0.60 12.73 9.19
CA PHE A 43 0.70 13.31 8.82
C PHE A 43 0.64 14.00 7.46
N GLN A 44 1.58 14.91 7.19
CA GLN A 44 1.70 15.58 5.89
C GLN A 44 2.55 14.76 4.93
N ALA A 45 2.07 14.57 3.71
CA ALA A 45 2.80 13.89 2.64
C ALA A 45 2.73 14.70 1.35
N ARG A 46 3.68 14.43 0.45
CA ARG A 46 3.69 15.00 -0.90
C ARG A 46 3.35 13.90 -1.91
N CYS A 47 2.38 14.15 -2.76
CA CYS A 47 2.08 13.26 -3.88
C CYS A 47 3.23 13.32 -4.89
N ILE A 48 3.77 12.17 -5.30
CA ILE A 48 4.92 12.12 -6.22
C ILE A 48 4.54 11.74 -7.66
N GLU A 49 3.30 11.30 -7.87
CA GLU A 49 2.83 10.77 -9.15
C GLU A 49 1.33 11.04 -9.31
N GLU A 50 0.95 11.56 -10.47
CA GLU A 50 -0.45 11.72 -10.85
C GLU A 50 -1.03 10.41 -11.36
N ARG A 51 -2.29 10.13 -10.99
CA ARG A 51 -3.02 8.94 -11.46
C ARG A 51 -4.38 9.34 -11.96
N THR A 52 -4.83 8.77 -13.08
CA THR A 52 -6.14 9.07 -13.68
C THR A 52 -7.32 8.89 -12.71
N ILE A 53 -7.18 7.97 -11.75
CA ILE A 53 -8.21 7.67 -10.73
C ILE A 53 -8.15 8.58 -9.49
N SER A 54 -7.18 9.50 -9.43
CA SER A 54 -6.91 10.37 -8.28
C SER A 54 -7.02 11.84 -8.69
N PRO A 55 -7.67 12.69 -7.88
CA PRO A 55 -7.71 14.13 -8.15
C PRO A 55 -6.40 14.87 -7.79
N LEU A 56 -5.45 14.20 -7.13
CA LEU A 56 -4.22 14.80 -6.62
C LEU A 56 -3.20 15.05 -7.73
N ARG A 57 -2.50 16.19 -7.63
CA ARG A 57 -1.42 16.56 -8.55
C ARG A 57 -0.05 16.16 -8.03
N ALA A 58 0.90 15.98 -8.93
CA ALA A 58 2.29 15.79 -8.54
C ALA A 58 2.78 17.01 -7.74
N ASP A 59 3.59 16.74 -6.72
CA ASP A 59 4.11 17.69 -5.74
C ASP A 59 3.07 18.37 -4.82
N GLU A 60 1.79 18.00 -4.91
CA GLU A 60 0.76 18.49 -3.99
C GLU A 60 0.97 17.94 -2.57
N ALA A 61 1.01 18.85 -1.58
CA ALA A 61 1.11 18.49 -0.16
C ALA A 61 -0.30 18.28 0.42
N VAL A 62 -0.55 17.11 1.00
CA VAL A 62 -1.85 16.71 1.53
C VAL A 62 -1.74 16.03 2.90
N PRO A 63 -2.74 16.20 3.79
CA PRO A 63 -2.84 15.41 5.01
C PRO A 63 -3.25 13.97 4.68
N VAL A 64 -2.41 13.02 5.06
CA VAL A 64 -2.77 11.60 5.09
C VAL A 64 -3.45 11.31 6.42
N VAL A 65 -4.72 10.93 6.37
CA VAL A 65 -5.58 10.73 7.56
C VAL A 65 -5.76 9.26 7.95
N GLY A 66 -5.37 8.33 7.08
CA GLY A 66 -5.49 6.90 7.33
C GLY A 66 -5.19 6.06 6.09
N MET A 67 -5.22 4.75 6.26
CA MET A 67 -5.19 3.79 5.15
C MET A 67 -6.60 3.60 4.62
N THR A 68 -6.74 3.36 3.31
CA THR A 68 -8.02 2.94 2.72
C THR A 68 -7.89 1.50 2.25
N VAL A 69 -8.82 0.65 2.67
CA VAL A 69 -9.00 -0.68 2.11
C VAL A 69 -10.06 -0.57 1.02
N ARG A 70 -9.67 -0.04 -0.14
CA ARG A 70 -10.47 -0.17 -1.37
C ARG A 70 -9.89 -1.33 -2.19
N VAL A 71 -10.06 -2.55 -1.70
CA VAL A 71 -9.93 -3.74 -2.55
C VAL A 71 -11.13 -3.71 -3.48
N TYR A 72 -10.91 -3.22 -4.70
CA TYR A 72 -11.81 -3.56 -5.78
C TYR A 72 -11.67 -5.07 -5.96
N PRO A 73 -12.72 -5.89 -5.75
CA PRO A 73 -12.72 -7.19 -6.39
C PRO A 73 -12.46 -6.91 -7.86
N GLU A 74 -11.56 -7.67 -8.46
CA GLU A 74 -11.22 -7.52 -9.88
C GLU A 74 -12.51 -7.23 -10.65
N VAL A 75 -12.60 -6.03 -11.23
CA VAL A 75 -13.63 -5.77 -12.22
C VAL A 75 -13.31 -6.76 -13.32
N SER A 76 -14.03 -7.87 -13.31
CA SER A 76 -14.20 -8.70 -14.48
C SER A 76 -14.78 -7.77 -15.52
N THR A 77 -13.91 -7.20 -16.35
CA THR A 77 -14.27 -6.68 -17.67
C THR A 77 -14.61 -7.88 -18.54
N ALA A 78 -15.65 -8.61 -18.15
CA ALA A 78 -16.42 -9.43 -19.04
C ALA A 78 -17.30 -8.47 -19.85
N GLY A 79 -16.87 -8.23 -21.09
CA GLY A 79 -17.73 -7.81 -22.18
C GLY A 79 -17.86 -6.30 -22.36
N THR A 80 -17.13 -5.75 -23.32
CA THR A 80 -17.73 -4.78 -24.25
C THR A 80 -17.09 -4.92 -25.62
N ALA A 81 -17.95 -5.23 -26.60
CA ALA A 81 -17.80 -5.25 -28.06
C ALA A 81 -16.97 -6.39 -28.69
#